data_AF-M1APN6-F1
#
_entry.id   AF-M1APN6-F1
#
_cell.length_a   1.000
_cell.length_b   1.000
_cell.length_c   1.000
_cell.angle_alpha   90.00
_cell.angle_beta   90.00
_cell.angle_gamma   90.00
#
_symmetry.space_group_name_H-M   'P 1'
#
loop_
_entity.id
_entity.type
_entity.pdbx_description
1 polymer ?
#
loop_
_entity_poly.entity_id
_entity_poly.type
_entity_poly.pdbx_seq_one_letter_code
_entity_poly.pdbx_strand_id
1 'polypeptide(L)'
;MIMCLSSICSRNKIPVREIAPSWSEREMWSEAFITSSLRLLQHVEVIQAPSSWESLDTQTWTEVTWEEKQFENAPGRITAVIQKEVMEMASMEGYPVSLFDDR
;
A
#
# COMPACT_ATOMS: atom_id res chain seq x y z
N MET A 1 6.28 -11.03 0.85
CA MET A 1 6.21 -9.55 0.77
C MET A 1 5.69 -8.92 2.05
N ILE A 2 4.54 -9.33 2.60
CA ILE A 2 4.02 -8.81 3.90
C ILE A 2 5.08 -8.93 5.03
N MET A 3 5.83 -10.02 5.06
CA MET A 3 6.94 -10.24 6.02
C MET A 3 8.08 -9.21 5.89
N CYS A 4 8.28 -8.63 4.71
CA CYS A 4 9.30 -7.61 4.44
C CYS A 4 8.86 -6.22 4.95
N LEU A 5 7.57 -5.90 4.88
CA LEU A 5 7.07 -4.61 5.34
C LEU A 5 7.18 -4.46 6.87
N SER A 6 6.77 -5.49 7.62
CA SER A 6 6.86 -5.46 9.10
C SER A 6 8.30 -5.32 9.60
N SER A 7 9.25 -6.00 8.94
CA SER A 7 10.67 -5.90 9.29
C SER A 7 11.25 -4.51 8.98
N ILE A 8 10.89 -3.91 7.83
CA ILE A 8 11.28 -2.52 7.47
C ILE A 8 10.76 -1.54 8.51
N CYS A 9 9.46 -1.61 8.83
CA CYS A 9 8.86 -0.69 9.78
C CYS A 9 9.49 -0.81 11.17
N SER A 10 9.75 -2.03 11.63
CA SER A 10 10.42 -2.29 12.90
C SER A 10 11.85 -1.70 12.94
N ARG A 11 12.63 -1.88 11.86
CA ARG A 11 13.98 -1.30 11.73
C ARG A 11 13.96 0.23 11.73
N ASN A 12 13.00 0.82 11.02
CA ASN A 12 12.82 2.27 10.89
C ASN A 12 12.05 2.92 12.05
N LYS A 13 11.72 2.16 13.11
CA LYS A 13 10.94 2.64 14.28
C LYS A 13 9.58 3.22 13.91
N ILE A 14 8.98 2.70 12.84
CA ILE A 14 7.63 3.03 12.40
C ILE A 14 6.67 2.08 13.14
N PRO A 15 5.76 2.60 13.98
CA PRO A 15 4.74 1.78 14.63
C PRO A 15 3.79 1.17 13.58
N VAL A 16 3.50 -0.12 13.72
CA VAL A 16 2.58 -0.84 12.81
C VAL A 16 1.48 -1.49 13.63
N ARG A 17 0.26 -1.47 13.09
CA ARG A 17 -0.89 -2.16 13.65
C ARG A 17 -1.62 -2.90 12.54
N GLU A 18 -1.77 -4.21 12.69
CA GLU A 18 -2.57 -5.05 11.79
C GLU A 18 -3.98 -5.16 12.36
N ILE A 19 -4.92 -4.41 11.77
CA ILE A 19 -6.34 -4.41 12.13
C ILE A 19 -7.18 -4.24 10.87
N ALA A 20 -8.46 -4.60 10.94
CA ALA A 20 -9.43 -4.17 9.93
C ALA A 20 -9.55 -2.63 10.00
N PRO A 21 -9.25 -1.90 8.91
CA PRO A 21 -9.36 -0.44 8.90
C PRO A 21 -10.84 -0.02 8.91
N SER A 22 -11.14 1.08 9.58
CA SER A 22 -12.46 1.71 9.51
C SER A 22 -12.51 2.68 8.32
N TRP A 23 -13.34 2.39 7.32
CA TRP A 23 -13.54 3.28 6.17
C TRP A 23 -14.14 4.63 6.56
N SER A 24 -14.87 4.71 7.67
CA SER A 24 -15.40 5.97 8.20
C SER A 24 -14.28 6.90 8.71
N GLU A 25 -13.11 6.35 9.07
CA GLU A 25 -11.95 7.11 9.53
C GLU A 25 -10.98 7.45 8.38
N ARG A 26 -11.34 7.16 7.13
CA ARG A 26 -10.47 7.37 5.96
C ARG A 26 -9.94 8.80 5.86
N GLU A 27 -10.71 9.79 6.31
CA GLU A 27 -10.28 11.19 6.29
C GLU A 27 -9.03 11.44 7.15
N MET A 28 -8.81 10.64 8.19
CA MET A 28 -7.63 10.71 9.04
C MET A 28 -6.38 10.10 8.39
N TRP A 29 -6.51 9.33 7.31
CA TRP A 29 -5.37 8.72 6.64
C TRP A 29 -4.60 9.78 5.84
N SER A 30 -3.30 9.94 6.14
CA SER A 30 -2.45 10.93 5.49
C SER A 30 -1.79 10.41 4.21
N GLU A 31 -1.50 9.12 4.13
CA GLU A 31 -0.86 8.48 2.99
C GLU A 31 -1.37 7.04 2.82
N ALA A 32 -1.34 6.54 1.58
CA ALA A 32 -1.72 5.18 1.25
C ALA A 32 -0.81 4.63 0.16
N PHE A 33 -0.56 3.32 0.22
CA PHE A 33 0.22 2.62 -0.79
C PHE A 33 -0.27 1.19 -0.96
N ILE A 34 0.00 0.61 -2.14
CA ILE A 34 -0.25 -0.79 -2.46
C ILE A 34 1.08 -1.50 -2.61
N THR A 35 1.14 -2.74 -2.11
CA THR A 35 2.29 -3.62 -2.26
C THR A 35 1.83 -5.01 -2.74
N SER A 36 2.53 -5.58 -3.71
CA SER A 36 2.29 -6.92 -4.25
C SER A 36 3.55 -7.47 -4.93
N SER A 37 3.59 -8.78 -5.19
CA SER A 37 4.74 -9.43 -5.89
C SER A 37 5.14 -8.77 -7.21
N LEU A 38 4.19 -8.14 -7.92
CA LEU A 38 4.44 -7.42 -9.16
C LEU A 38 4.70 -5.92 -8.95
N ARG A 39 4.24 -5.36 -7.83
CA ARG A 39 4.35 -3.93 -7.49
C ARG A 39 4.90 -3.82 -6.08
N LEU A 40 6.23 -3.78 -5.98
CA LEU A 40 6.93 -3.76 -4.68
C LEU A 40 6.33 -2.71 -3.74
N LEU A 41 6.16 -1.48 -4.23
CA LEU A 41 5.40 -0.43 -3.57
C LEU A 41 4.91 0.60 -4.59
N GLN A 42 3.63 0.96 -4.52
CA GLN A 42 3.02 2.00 -5.35
C GLN A 42 2.21 2.96 -4.47
N HIS A 43 2.52 4.25 -4.55
CA HIS A 43 1.72 5.31 -3.91
C HIS A 43 0.30 5.34 -4.47
N VAL A 44 -0.67 5.60 -3.61
CA VAL A 44 -2.07 5.74 -3.97
C VAL A 44 -2.45 7.22 -3.88
N GLU A 45 -2.80 7.81 -5.02
CA GLU A 45 -3.25 9.21 -5.09
C GLU A 45 -4.73 9.35 -4.75
N VAL A 46 -5.56 8.37 -5.11
CA VAL A 46 -7.01 8.42 -4.89
C VAL A 46 -7.50 7.06 -4.44
N ILE A 47 -8.34 7.05 -3.40
CA ILE A 47 -9.18 5.91 -3.07
C ILE A 47 -10.65 6.28 -3.26
N GLN A 48 -11.44 5.29 -3.64
CA GLN A 48 -12.90 5.39 -3.69
C GLN A 48 -13.46 4.43 -2.65
N ALA A 49 -14.30 4.94 -1.77
CA ALA A 49 -14.99 4.16 -0.75
C ALA A 49 -16.49 4.37 -0.90
N PRO A 50 -17.33 3.35 -0.62
CA PRO A 50 -18.77 3.56 -0.59
C PRO A 50 -19.12 4.56 0.52
N SER A 51 -20.12 5.40 0.28
CA SER A 51 -20.63 6.32 1.30
C SER A 51 -21.20 5.60 2.52
N SER A 52 -21.73 4.39 2.34
CA SER A 52 -22.13 3.48 3.40
C SER A 52 -21.75 2.04 3.06
N TRP A 53 -21.13 1.33 4.00
CA TRP A 53 -20.79 -0.08 3.80
C TRP A 53 -22.04 -0.96 3.63
N GLU A 54 -23.17 -0.57 4.23
CA GLU A 54 -24.45 -1.29 4.11
C GLU A 54 -25.03 -1.24 2.68
N SER A 55 -24.61 -0.26 1.86
CA SER A 55 -25.03 -0.14 0.47
C SER A 55 -24.43 -1.22 -0.43
N LEU A 56 -23.24 -1.75 -0.08
CA LEU A 56 -22.56 -2.79 -0.87
C LEU A 56 -23.29 -4.14 -0.86
N ASP A 57 -23.98 -4.46 0.25
CA ASP A 57 -24.67 -5.75 0.39
C ASP A 57 -26.05 -5.76 -0.29
N THR A 58 -26.60 -4.59 -0.59
CA THR A 58 -27.99 -4.43 -1.02
C THR A 58 -28.14 -3.88 -2.44
N GLN A 59 -27.13 -3.18 -2.95
CA GLN A 59 -27.16 -2.52 -4.25
C GLN A 59 -26.15 -3.13 -5.22
N THR A 60 -26.41 -2.97 -6.52
CA THR A 60 -25.40 -3.31 -7.54
C THR A 60 -24.25 -2.30 -7.49
N TRP A 61 -23.02 -2.71 -7.87
CA TRP A 61 -21.83 -1.84 -7.85
C TRP A 61 -22.02 -0.50 -8.59
N THR A 62 -22.92 -0.46 -9.57
CA THR A 62 -23.28 0.73 -10.36
C THR A 62 -24.20 1.71 -9.64
N GLU A 63 -24.93 1.26 -8.62
CA GLU A 63 -25.90 2.06 -7.85
C GLU A 63 -25.29 2.61 -6.55
N VAL A 64 -24.17 2.04 -6.11
CA VAL A 64 -23.43 2.48 -4.93
C VAL A 64 -22.86 3.88 -5.19
N THR A 65 -23.07 4.78 -4.24
CA THR A 65 -22.44 6.11 -4.26
C THR A 65 -21.01 5.99 -3.74
N TRP A 66 -20.05 6.34 -4.61
CA TRP A 66 -18.63 6.31 -4.31
C TRP A 66 -18.14 7.70 -3.89
N GLU A 67 -17.49 7.76 -2.73
CA GLU A 67 -16.86 8.95 -2.21
C GLU A 67 -15.35 8.85 -2.44
N GLU A 68 -14.79 9.89 -3.06
CA GLU A 68 -13.36 9.96 -3.33
C GLU A 68 -12.62 10.60 -2.17
N LYS A 69 -11.50 9.99 -1.79
CA LYS A 69 -10.48 10.64 -0.97
C LYS A 69 -9.21 10.77 -1.80
N GLN A 70 -8.76 12.00 -1.95
CA GLN A 70 -7.48 12.32 -2.60
C GLN A 70 -6.39 12.45 -1.55
N PHE A 71 -5.27 11.78 -1.79
CA PHE A 71 -4.01 11.94 -1.09
C PHE A 71 -3.13 12.96 -1.82
N GLU A 72 -1.98 13.30 -1.25
CA GLU A 72 -1.01 14.14 -1.94
C GLU A 72 -0.52 13.47 -3.24
N ASN A 73 -0.18 14.26 -4.25
CA ASN A 73 0.32 13.77 -5.55
C ASN A 73 1.67 13.06 -5.47
N ALA A 74 2.35 13.13 -4.32
CA ALA A 74 3.64 12.51 -4.09
C ALA A 74 3.56 11.54 -2.89
N PRO A 75 4.43 10.52 -2.85
CA PRO A 75 4.53 9.65 -1.69
C PRO A 75 4.80 10.46 -0.42
N GLY A 76 4.00 10.21 0.61
CA GLY A 76 4.23 10.77 1.94
C GLY A 76 5.53 10.27 2.56
N ARG A 77 5.91 10.84 3.69
CA ARG A 77 7.22 10.56 4.33
C ARG A 77 7.39 9.08 4.67
N ILE A 78 6.37 8.40 5.18
CA ILE A 78 6.49 7.00 5.55
C ILE A 78 6.52 6.13 4.30
N THR A 79 5.66 6.41 3.32
CA THR A 79 5.62 5.71 2.04
C THR A 79 6.95 5.79 1.31
N ALA A 80 7.59 6.97 1.27
CA ALA A 80 8.89 7.17 0.65
C ALA A 80 10.02 6.40 1.36
N VAL A 81 10.02 6.38 2.70
CA VAL A 81 10.99 5.59 3.49
C VAL A 81 10.84 4.10 3.20
N ILE A 82 9.60 3.59 3.26
CA ILE A 82 9.33 2.18 2.99
C ILE A 82 9.72 1.82 1.55
N GLN A 83 9.37 2.66 0.58
CA GLN A 83 9.70 2.43 -0.83
C GLN A 83 11.20 2.28 -1.04
N LYS A 84 12.00 3.16 -0.43
CA LYS A 84 13.46 3.10 -0.48
C LYS A 84 13.98 1.78 0.10
N GLU A 85 13.56 1.43 1.31
CA GLU A 85 14.03 0.23 2.03
C GLU A 85 13.64 -1.08 1.33
N VAL A 86 12.43 -1.14 0.76
CA VAL A 86 11.99 -2.31 -0.04
C VAL A 86 12.88 -2.49 -1.27
N MET A 87 13.21 -1.39 -1.97
CA MET A 87 14.05 -1.45 -3.17
C MET A 87 15.50 -1.87 -2.84
N GLU A 88 16.04 -1.39 -1.73
CA GLU A 88 17.37 -1.79 -1.24
C GLU A 88 17.41 -3.28 -0.89
N MET A 89 16.42 -3.79 -0.14
CA MET A 89 16.37 -5.21 0.19
C MET A 89 16.12 -6.11 -1.04
N ALA A 90 15.26 -5.70 -1.96
CA ALA A 90 15.05 -6.44 -3.21
C ALA A 90 16.34 -6.55 -4.03
N SER A 91 17.21 -5.53 -3.96
CA SER A 91 18.51 -5.53 -4.63
C SER A 91 19.54 -6.44 -3.92
N MET A 92 19.49 -6.53 -2.59
CA MET A 92 20.40 -7.35 -1.79
C MET A 92 20.04 -8.84 -1.78
N GLU A 93 18.74 -9.14 -1.71
CA GLU A 93 18.22 -10.51 -1.62
C GLU A 93 17.87 -11.10 -3.00
N GLY A 94 17.87 -10.26 -4.04
CA GLY A 94 17.62 -10.68 -5.42
C GLY A 94 18.76 -11.51 -5.99
N TYR A 95 18.43 -12.56 -6.72
CA TYR A 95 19.41 -13.34 -7.47
C TYR A 95 19.50 -12.81 -8.91
N PRO A 96 20.69 -12.43 -9.40
CA PRO A 96 20.81 -11.85 -10.73
C PRO A 96 20.56 -12.91 -11.80
N VAL A 97 19.66 -12.59 -12.74
CA VAL A 97 19.29 -13.49 -13.84
C VAL A 97 20.47 -13.76 -14.78
N SER A 98 21.42 -12.83 -14.88
CA SER A 98 22.64 -12.98 -15.67
C SER A 98 23.53 -14.16 -15.26
N LEU A 99 23.36 -14.73 -14.06
CA LEU A 99 24.07 -15.94 -13.62
C LEU A 99 23.55 -17.22 -14.29
N PHE A 100 22.43 -17.15 -15.01
CA PHE A 100 21.82 -18.28 -15.71
C PHE A 100 21.92 -18.16 -17.23
N ASP A 101 22.63 -17.14 -17.73
CA ASP A 101 22.78 -16.83 -19.16
C ASP A 101 24.03 -17.49 -19.79
N ASP A 102 24.63 -18.46 -19.11
CA ASP A 102 25.66 -19.34 -19.70
C ASP A 102 25.00 -20.41 -20.57
N ARG A 103 24.68 -20.05 -21.82
CA ARG A 103 24.46 -20.98 -22.94
C ARG A 103 25.44 -20.71 -24.06
#